data_AF-A0A725BWD4-F1
#
_entry.id   AF-A0A725BWD4-F1
#
_cell.length_a   1.000
_cell.length_b   1.000
_cell.length_c   1.000
_cell.angle_alpha   90.00
_cell.angle_beta   90.00
_cell.angle_gamma   90.00
#
_symmetry.space_group_name_H-M   'P 1'
#
loop_
_entity.id
_entity.type
_entity.pdbx_description
1 polymer ?
#
loop_
_entity_poly.entity_id
_entity_poly.type
_entity_poly.pdbx_seq_one_letter_code
_entity_poly.pdbx_strand_id
1 'polypeptide(L)'
;MSSKDEVFEYLIDQLRQRVSKFDVVAEIHKMSIDRTITGRSGYSDKENAIIDAYIGRDSDSERIIHNLKQHLARKDDEIHVLKARLCRAKDKVKELRGTIEHMNLDFDRVTSCHVQEDANTLSDKLEHSDGWIEWRGVGDSPVPNNTKVEVELRFGKIMSNHPSAFRWEQLGAMDDIIKYRVIK
;
A
#
# COMPACT_ATOMS: atom_id res chain seq x y z
N MET A 1 -71.56 -25.45 -3.00
CA MET A 1 -70.18 -25.69 -3.50
C MET A 1 -69.84 -27.12 -3.10
N SER A 2 -70.48 -28.10 -3.74
CA SER A 2 -70.10 -28.84 -4.95
C SER A 2 -68.97 -29.84 -4.69
N SER A 3 -69.34 -31.08 -4.32
CA SER A 3 -68.48 -32.27 -4.13
C SER A 3 -67.46 -32.52 -5.25
N LYS A 4 -67.69 -31.96 -6.45
CA LYS A 4 -66.72 -31.99 -7.55
C LYS A 4 -65.45 -31.20 -7.22
N ASP A 5 -65.56 -30.07 -6.52
CA ASP A 5 -64.43 -29.23 -6.15
C ASP A 5 -63.53 -29.96 -5.14
N GLU A 6 -64.11 -30.71 -4.20
CA GLU A 6 -63.36 -31.57 -3.25
C GLU A 6 -62.62 -32.71 -3.97
N VAL A 7 -63.24 -33.33 -4.98
CA VAL A 7 -62.60 -34.37 -5.80
C VAL A 7 -61.45 -33.80 -6.63
N PHE A 8 -61.60 -32.58 -7.15
CA PHE A 8 -60.52 -31.90 -7.88
C PHE A 8 -59.34 -31.56 -6.96
N GLU A 9 -59.59 -31.00 -5.78
CA GLU A 9 -58.53 -30.71 -4.82
C GLU A 9 -57.81 -31.99 -4.37
N TYR A 10 -58.54 -33.09 -4.13
CA TYR A 10 -57.95 -34.39 -3.83
C TYR A 10 -57.04 -34.91 -4.95
N LEU A 11 -57.46 -34.81 -6.21
CA LEU A 11 -56.65 -35.22 -7.36
C LEU A 11 -55.42 -34.32 -7.54
N ILE A 12 -55.56 -33.01 -7.31
CA ILE A 12 -54.44 -32.05 -7.34
C ILE A 12 -53.42 -32.40 -6.26
N ASP A 13 -53.86 -32.73 -5.04
CA ASP A 13 -52.98 -33.14 -3.95
C ASP A 13 -52.27 -34.47 -4.26
N GLN A 14 -52.98 -35.45 -4.84
CA GLN A 14 -52.37 -36.71 -5.30
C GLN A 14 -51.30 -36.48 -6.37
N LEU A 15 -51.57 -35.59 -7.34
CA LEU A 15 -50.61 -35.23 -8.37
C LEU A 15 -49.41 -34.47 -7.79
N ARG A 16 -49.64 -33.52 -6.87
CA ARG A 16 -48.57 -32.79 -6.17
C ARG A 16 -47.67 -33.75 -5.38
N GLN A 17 -48.25 -34.71 -4.66
CA GLN A 17 -47.50 -35.72 -3.93
C GLN A 17 -46.72 -36.68 -4.83
N ARG A 18 -47.23 -36.98 -6.03
CA ARG A 18 -46.51 -37.81 -7.01
C ARG A 18 -45.36 -37.05 -7.67
N VAL A 19 -45.59 -35.79 -8.04
CA VAL A 19 -44.55 -34.92 -8.62
C VAL A 19 -43.46 -34.62 -7.60
N SER A 20 -43.79 -34.43 -6.31
CA SER A 20 -42.77 -34.17 -5.28
C SER A 20 -41.85 -35.37 -4.99
N LYS A 21 -42.25 -36.57 -5.42
CA LYS A 21 -41.46 -37.81 -5.31
C LYS A 21 -40.73 -38.18 -6.60
N PHE A 22 -40.90 -37.42 -7.67
CA PHE A 22 -40.32 -37.72 -8.98
C PHE A 22 -39.13 -36.78 -9.26
N ASP A 23 -37.92 -37.24 -8.92
CA ASP A 23 -36.69 -36.53 -9.26
C ASP A 23 -36.28 -36.89 -10.69
N VAL A 24 -36.66 -36.01 -11.62
CA VAL A 24 -36.36 -36.14 -13.06
C VAL A 24 -34.87 -36.28 -13.32
N VAL A 25 -34.02 -35.61 -12.53
CA VAL A 25 -32.56 -35.64 -12.72
C VAL A 25 -32.00 -36.99 -12.27
N ALA A 26 -32.46 -37.50 -11.12
CA ALA A 26 -32.07 -38.82 -10.65
C ALA A 26 -32.46 -39.93 -11.64
N GLU A 27 -33.66 -39.84 -12.24
CA GLU A 27 -34.11 -40.82 -13.21
C GLU A 27 -33.31 -40.72 -14.52
N ILE A 28 -33.05 -39.52 -15.04
CA ILE A 28 -32.18 -39.34 -16.23
C ILE A 28 -30.77 -39.87 -15.96
N HIS A 29 -30.23 -39.65 -14.77
CA HIS A 29 -28.93 -40.18 -14.37
C HIS A 29 -28.92 -41.72 -14.34
N LYS A 30 -29.96 -42.34 -13.77
CA LYS A 30 -30.12 -43.80 -13.79
C LYS A 30 -30.25 -44.32 -15.22
N MET A 31 -31.08 -43.70 -16.06
CA MET A 31 -31.21 -44.05 -17.48
C MET A 31 -29.89 -43.90 -18.23
N SER A 32 -29.09 -42.88 -17.91
CA SER A 32 -27.75 -42.69 -18.47
C SER A 32 -26.85 -43.88 -18.13
N ILE A 33 -26.82 -44.31 -16.86
CA ILE A 33 -26.07 -45.49 -16.41
C ILE A 33 -26.55 -46.75 -17.12
N ASP A 34 -27.85 -47.01 -17.12
CA ASP A 34 -28.43 -48.19 -17.77
C ASP A 34 -28.12 -48.21 -19.29
N ARG A 35 -28.09 -47.04 -19.95
CA ARG A 35 -27.69 -46.90 -21.35
C ARG A 35 -26.20 -47.22 -21.59
N THR A 36 -25.32 -46.96 -20.64
CA THR A 36 -23.90 -47.38 -20.77
C THR A 36 -23.74 -48.89 -20.79
N ILE A 37 -24.70 -49.62 -20.21
CA ILE A 37 -24.70 -51.09 -20.14
C ILE A 37 -25.45 -51.70 -21.34
N THR A 38 -26.63 -51.17 -21.66
CA THR A 38 -27.55 -51.75 -22.67
C THR A 38 -27.38 -51.16 -24.07
N GLY A 39 -26.62 -50.08 -24.21
CA GLY A 39 -26.47 -49.33 -25.46
C GLY A 39 -27.72 -48.53 -25.83
N ARG A 40 -27.67 -47.82 -26.97
CA ARG A 40 -28.77 -46.95 -27.43
C ARG A 40 -30.07 -47.70 -27.73
N SER A 41 -30.01 -48.99 -28.06
CA SER A 41 -31.19 -49.79 -28.43
C SER A 41 -32.16 -50.04 -27.28
N GLY A 42 -31.75 -49.81 -26.03
CA GLY A 42 -32.63 -49.92 -24.86
C GLY A 42 -33.61 -48.75 -24.68
N TYR A 43 -33.49 -47.70 -25.49
CA TYR A 43 -34.25 -46.45 -25.34
C TYR A 43 -34.76 -45.96 -26.70
N SER A 44 -35.86 -45.21 -26.69
CA SER A 44 -36.33 -44.50 -27.89
C SER A 44 -35.37 -43.39 -28.32
N ASP A 45 -35.46 -42.95 -29.57
CA ASP A 45 -34.62 -41.86 -30.10
C ASP A 45 -34.76 -40.56 -29.28
N LYS A 46 -35.97 -40.26 -28.79
CA LYS A 46 -36.22 -39.09 -27.95
C LYS A 46 -35.54 -39.20 -26.59
N GLU A 47 -35.62 -40.37 -25.95
CA GLU A 47 -34.93 -40.63 -24.68
C GLU A 47 -33.42 -40.59 -24.87
N ASN A 48 -32.90 -41.18 -25.95
CA ASN A 48 -31.50 -41.12 -26.30
C ASN A 48 -31.00 -39.67 -26.47
N ALA A 49 -31.77 -38.81 -27.15
CA ALA A 49 -31.43 -37.40 -27.31
C ALA A 49 -31.39 -36.63 -25.98
N ILE A 50 -32.30 -36.94 -25.04
CA ILE A 50 -32.31 -36.35 -23.70
C ILE A 50 -31.08 -36.81 -22.91
N ILE A 51 -30.76 -38.11 -22.96
CA ILE A 51 -29.59 -38.68 -22.27
C ILE A 51 -28.29 -38.08 -22.86
N ASP A 52 -28.18 -37.94 -24.18
CA ASP A 52 -27.02 -37.32 -24.83
C ASP A 52 -26.82 -35.87 -24.39
N ALA A 53 -27.90 -35.09 -24.34
CA ALA A 53 -27.86 -33.71 -23.87
C ALA A 53 -27.45 -33.62 -22.39
N TYR A 54 -27.92 -34.56 -21.56
CA TYR A 54 -27.54 -34.63 -20.14
C TYR A 54 -26.06 -34.98 -19.96
N ILE A 55 -25.56 -36.03 -20.62
CA ILE A 55 -24.15 -36.44 -20.58
C ILE A 55 -23.23 -35.32 -21.09
N GLY A 56 -23.62 -34.66 -22.19
CA GLY A 56 -22.84 -33.55 -22.75
C GLY A 56 -22.73 -32.39 -21.77
N ARG A 57 -23.84 -32.00 -21.12
CA ARG A 57 -23.84 -30.95 -20.10
C ARG A 57 -22.96 -31.32 -18.91
N ASP A 58 -23.06 -32.55 -18.42
CA ASP A 58 -22.28 -33.03 -17.27
C ASP A 58 -20.78 -33.00 -17.57
N SER A 59 -20.39 -33.50 -18.76
CA SER A 59 -18.99 -33.47 -19.23
C SER A 59 -18.43 -32.04 -19.35
N ASP A 60 -19.23 -31.10 -19.87
CA ASP A 60 -18.83 -29.69 -19.93
C ASP A 60 -18.69 -29.07 -18.54
N SER A 61 -19.61 -29.38 -17.62
CA SER A 61 -19.55 -28.96 -16.22
C SER A 61 -18.30 -29.49 -15.52
N GLU A 62 -17.96 -30.77 -15.69
CA GLU A 62 -16.73 -31.36 -15.14
C GLU A 62 -15.47 -30.66 -15.64
N ARG A 63 -15.39 -30.38 -16.95
CA ARG A 63 -14.26 -29.67 -17.54
C ARG A 63 -14.11 -28.26 -16.96
N ILE A 64 -15.22 -27.54 -16.79
CA ILE A 64 -15.22 -26.20 -16.18
C ILE A 64 -14.75 -26.29 -14.73
N ILE A 65 -15.28 -27.23 -13.94
CA ILE A 65 -14.90 -27.44 -12.54
C ILE A 65 -13.39 -27.76 -12.43
N HIS A 66 -12.86 -28.62 -13.29
CA HIS A 66 -11.45 -28.95 -13.33
C HIS A 66 -10.58 -27.71 -13.62
N ASN A 67 -10.94 -26.91 -14.62
CA ASN A 67 -10.22 -25.67 -14.96
C ASN A 67 -10.24 -24.66 -13.81
N LEU A 68 -11.40 -24.49 -13.15
CA LEU A 68 -11.52 -23.60 -11.99
C LEU A 68 -10.65 -24.09 -10.82
N LYS A 69 -10.65 -25.39 -10.52
CA LYS A 69 -9.78 -25.98 -9.50
C LYS A 69 -8.31 -25.73 -9.79
N GLN A 70 -7.88 -25.93 -11.04
CA GLN A 70 -6.50 -25.67 -11.44
C GLN A 70 -6.14 -24.17 -11.31
N HIS A 71 -7.05 -23.27 -11.69
CA HIS A 71 -6.83 -21.83 -11.57
C HIS A 71 -6.71 -21.40 -10.10
N LEU A 72 -7.57 -21.92 -9.22
CA LEU A 72 -7.52 -21.65 -7.78
C LEU A 72 -6.19 -22.13 -7.18
N ALA A 73 -5.75 -23.35 -7.50
CA ALA A 73 -4.45 -23.85 -7.01
C ALA A 73 -3.28 -22.94 -7.42
N ARG A 74 -3.26 -22.47 -8.67
CA ARG A 74 -2.23 -21.50 -9.13
C ARG A 74 -2.30 -20.19 -8.38
N LYS A 75 -3.50 -19.72 -8.04
CA LYS A 75 -3.69 -18.49 -7.25
C LYS A 75 -3.27 -18.67 -5.80
N ASP A 76 -3.50 -19.83 -5.21
CA ASP A 76 -3.00 -20.16 -3.88
C ASP A 76 -1.46 -20.15 -3.84
N ASP A 77 -0.81 -20.75 -4.85
CA ASP A 77 0.65 -20.69 -4.99
C ASP A 77 1.17 -19.25 -5.11
N GLU A 78 0.50 -18.41 -5.92
CA GLU A 78 0.83 -16.99 -6.07
C GLU A 78 0.70 -16.24 -4.74
N ILE A 79 -0.38 -16.48 -3.99
CA ILE A 79 -0.59 -15.91 -2.66
C ILE A 79 0.52 -16.34 -1.69
N HIS A 80 0.91 -17.61 -1.71
CA HIS A 80 2.00 -18.12 -0.87
C HIS A 80 3.33 -17.43 -1.18
N VAL A 81 3.66 -17.26 -2.46
CA VAL A 81 4.87 -16.54 -2.89
C VAL A 81 4.84 -15.08 -2.44
N LEU A 82 3.72 -14.39 -2.64
CA LEU A 82 3.56 -13.00 -2.21
C LEU A 82 3.67 -12.85 -0.70
N LYS A 83 3.06 -13.76 0.07
CA LYS A 83 3.17 -13.79 1.53
C LYS A 83 4.61 -13.96 1.99
N ALA A 84 5.36 -14.87 1.37
CA ALA A 84 6.78 -15.06 1.67
C ALA A 84 7.63 -13.82 1.34
N ARG A 85 7.34 -13.15 0.21
CA ARG A 85 8.00 -11.88 -0.16
C ARG A 85 7.71 -10.78 0.85
N LEU A 86 6.46 -10.67 1.30
CA LEU A 86 6.05 -9.69 2.29
C LEU A 86 6.76 -9.91 3.65
N CYS A 87 6.86 -11.16 4.10
CA CYS A 87 7.61 -11.50 5.32
C CYS A 87 9.08 -11.07 5.21
N ARG A 88 9.77 -11.40 4.10
CA ARG A 88 11.16 -10.97 3.88
C ARG A 88 11.30 -9.46 3.86
N ALA A 89 10.37 -8.74 3.23
CA ALA A 89 10.39 -7.28 3.20
C ALA A 89 10.18 -6.69 4.60
N LYS A 90 9.26 -7.25 5.39
CA LYS A 90 9.02 -6.87 6.78
C LYS A 90 10.27 -7.05 7.64
N ASP A 91 10.97 -8.17 7.49
CA ASP A 91 12.19 -8.43 8.26
C ASP A 91 13.30 -7.45 7.90
N LYS A 92 13.49 -7.14 6.61
CA LYS A 92 14.43 -6.10 6.15
C LYS A 92 14.11 -4.72 6.72
N VAL A 93 12.84 -4.33 6.78
CA VAL A 93 12.43 -3.05 7.39
C VAL A 93 12.75 -3.04 8.90
N LYS A 94 12.57 -4.17 9.59
CA LYS A 94 12.95 -4.29 11.01
C LYS A 94 14.46 -4.15 11.20
N GLU A 95 15.25 -4.81 10.37
CA GLU A 95 16.72 -4.72 10.38
C GLU A 95 17.19 -3.29 10.14
N LEU A 96 16.73 -2.66 9.05
CA LEU A 96 17.10 -1.28 8.71
C LEU A 96 16.73 -0.29 9.82
N ARG A 97 15.56 -0.45 10.44
CA ARG A 97 15.17 0.37 11.59
C ARG A 97 16.15 0.22 12.76
N GLY A 98 16.55 -1.01 13.09
CA GLY A 98 17.55 -1.25 14.14
C GLY A 98 18.91 -0.61 13.84
N THR A 99 19.35 -0.66 12.58
CA THR A 99 20.58 0.01 12.14
C THR A 99 20.49 1.53 12.30
N ILE A 100 19.37 2.14 11.92
CA ILE A 100 19.14 3.59 12.08
C ILE A 100 19.11 3.98 13.57
N GLU A 101 18.43 3.20 14.41
CA GLU A 101 18.40 3.43 15.86
C GLU A 101 19.81 3.38 16.47
N HIS A 102 20.64 2.41 16.06
CA HIS A 102 22.03 2.32 16.50
C HIS A 102 22.88 3.50 16.03
N MET A 103 22.76 3.89 14.75
CA MET A 103 23.46 5.04 14.19
C MET A 103 23.07 6.35 14.89
N ASN A 104 21.79 6.52 15.24
CA ASN A 104 21.33 7.69 15.98
C ASN A 104 21.92 7.73 17.38
N LEU A 105 21.98 6.59 18.09
CA LEU A 105 22.63 6.52 19.41
C LEU A 105 24.12 6.87 19.35
N ASP A 106 24.83 6.40 18.33
CA ASP A 106 26.24 6.73 18.14
C ASP A 106 26.43 8.21 17.78
N PHE A 107 25.55 8.77 16.95
CA PHE A 107 25.54 10.20 16.65
C PHE A 107 25.28 11.06 17.90
N ASP A 108 24.30 10.69 18.72
CA ASP A 108 23.98 11.37 19.98
C ASP A 108 25.16 11.32 20.95
N ARG A 109 25.89 10.20 21.00
CA ARG A 109 27.11 10.07 21.82
C ARG A 109 28.20 11.02 21.34
N VAL A 110 28.49 11.04 20.04
CA VAL A 110 29.52 11.90 19.43
C VAL A 110 29.20 13.37 19.61
N THR A 111 27.93 13.75 19.40
CA THR A 111 27.51 15.14 19.59
C THR A 111 27.52 15.52 21.06
N SER A 112 27.08 14.66 21.98
CA SER A 112 27.11 14.93 23.42
C SER A 112 28.53 15.11 23.97
N CYS A 113 29.55 14.43 23.45
CA CYS A 113 30.93 14.64 23.90
C CYS A 113 31.60 15.90 23.31
N HIS A 114 31.15 16.42 22.16
CA HIS A 114 31.64 17.71 21.62
C HIS A 114 31.10 18.94 22.37
N VAL A 115 29.91 18.87 22.99
CA VAL A 115 29.37 20.02 23.74
C VAL A 115 30.17 20.31 25.02
N GLN A 116 30.92 19.34 25.55
CA GLN A 116 31.75 19.54 26.75
C GLN A 116 33.12 20.17 26.45
N GLU A 117 33.71 19.93 25.27
CA GLU A 117 35.05 20.44 24.92
C GLU A 117 35.01 21.79 24.17
N ASP A 118 33.94 22.08 23.40
CA ASP A 118 33.84 23.32 22.63
C ASP A 118 33.27 24.50 23.41
N ALA A 119 32.49 24.28 24.47
CA ALA A 119 31.94 25.38 25.29
C ALA A 119 33.04 26.17 26.03
N ASN A 120 34.11 25.49 26.47
CA ASN A 120 35.26 26.16 27.07
C ASN A 120 36.21 26.76 26.02
N THR A 121 36.28 26.20 24.81
CA THR A 121 37.20 26.68 23.76
C THR A 121 36.61 27.82 22.91
N LEU A 122 35.27 27.96 22.85
CA LEU A 122 34.58 29.10 22.21
C LEU A 122 34.57 30.36 23.08
N SER A 123 34.60 30.22 24.42
CA SER A 123 34.74 31.36 25.32
C SER A 123 36.09 32.07 25.14
N ASP A 124 37.17 31.31 24.95
CA ASP A 124 38.53 31.87 24.79
C ASP A 124 38.84 32.37 23.37
N LYS A 125 38.10 31.93 22.34
CA LYS A 125 38.31 32.38 20.94
C LYS A 125 37.46 33.58 20.53
N LEU A 126 36.43 33.95 21.28
CA LEU A 126 35.60 35.13 20.97
C LEU A 126 36.22 36.47 21.41
N GLU A 127 37.25 36.46 22.26
CA GLU A 127 37.86 37.71 22.75
C GLU A 127 38.88 38.33 21.77
N HIS A 128 39.14 37.73 20.60
CA HIS A 128 40.19 38.19 19.67
C HIS A 128 39.73 38.47 18.23
N SER A 129 38.42 38.56 17.94
CA SER A 129 37.94 39.09 16.66
C SER A 129 37.34 40.50 16.86
N ASP A 130 37.54 41.40 15.90
CA ASP A 130 37.11 42.82 15.89
C ASP A 130 35.57 43.03 15.92
N GLY A 131 34.83 42.15 16.57
CA GLY A 131 33.37 42.16 16.74
C GLY A 131 32.58 41.65 15.52
N TRP A 132 33.25 41.13 14.49
CA TRP A 132 32.62 40.65 13.26
C TRP A 132 32.08 39.22 13.39
N ILE A 133 30.83 39.04 12.96
CA ILE A 133 30.10 37.76 12.93
C ILE A 133 29.91 37.37 11.46
N GLU A 134 30.34 36.17 11.07
CA GLU A 134 30.14 35.64 9.72
C GLU A 134 28.66 35.37 9.43
N TRP A 135 28.20 35.77 8.24
CA TRP A 135 26.83 35.55 7.78
C TRP A 135 26.76 34.44 6.73
N ARG A 136 26.01 33.37 7.02
CA ARG A 136 25.86 32.20 6.13
C ARG A 136 24.61 32.26 5.24
N GLY A 137 23.86 33.37 5.24
CA GLY A 137 22.74 33.57 4.32
C GLY A 137 21.46 32.79 4.63
N VAL A 138 21.30 32.27 5.85
CA VAL A 138 20.16 31.42 6.21
C VAL A 138 19.12 32.22 7.01
N GLY A 139 18.02 32.56 6.36
CA GLY A 139 16.84 33.17 6.99
C GLY A 139 16.84 34.70 7.06
N ASP A 140 15.97 35.23 7.91
CA ASP A 140 15.78 36.66 8.14
C ASP A 140 16.99 37.29 8.88
N SER A 141 17.04 38.62 8.90
CA SER A 141 18.05 39.39 9.63
C SER A 141 18.22 38.87 11.07
N PRO A 142 19.44 38.49 11.48
CA PRO A 142 19.72 38.02 12.85
C PRO A 142 19.72 39.16 13.87
N VAL A 143 19.58 40.41 13.41
CA VAL A 143 19.67 41.61 14.23
C VAL A 143 18.35 42.39 14.21
N PRO A 144 17.87 42.89 15.37
CA PRO A 144 16.67 43.73 15.45
C PRO A 144 16.80 45.04 14.65
N ASN A 145 15.72 45.41 13.95
CA ASN A 145 15.67 46.60 13.08
C ASN A 145 16.00 47.95 13.77
N ASN A 146 15.93 48.02 15.10
CA ASN A 146 16.22 49.24 15.88
C ASN A 146 17.71 49.45 16.17
N THR A 147 18.58 48.53 15.77
CA THR A 147 20.03 48.66 15.95
C THR A 147 20.69 49.12 14.66
N LYS A 148 21.92 49.63 14.75
CA LYS A 148 22.77 49.88 13.58
C LYS A 148 23.75 48.73 13.42
N VAL A 149 23.97 48.33 12.18
CA VAL A 149 24.94 47.28 11.84
C VAL A 149 25.93 47.80 10.82
N GLU A 150 27.16 47.33 10.93
CA GLU A 150 28.10 47.33 9.81
C GLU A 150 28.06 45.97 9.15
N VAL A 151 27.99 45.95 7.83
CA VAL A 151 28.02 44.74 7.01
C VAL A 151 29.19 44.83 6.04
N GLU A 152 29.92 43.75 5.87
CA GLU A 152 30.86 43.59 4.77
C GLU A 152 30.16 42.80 3.66
N LEU A 153 30.16 43.37 2.46
CA LEU A 153 29.58 42.75 1.27
C LEU A 153 30.63 41.90 0.55
N ARG A 154 30.19 40.95 -0.26
CA ARG A 154 31.08 40.03 -1.00
C ARG A 154 32.07 40.75 -1.91
N PHE A 155 31.73 41.92 -2.45
CA PHE A 155 32.65 42.75 -3.23
C PHE A 155 33.65 43.57 -2.38
N GLY A 156 33.71 43.32 -1.07
CA GLY A 156 34.69 43.89 -0.13
C GLY A 156 34.35 45.29 0.40
N LYS A 157 33.16 45.81 0.11
CA LYS A 157 32.72 47.10 0.65
C LYS A 157 32.04 46.92 2.00
N ILE A 158 32.43 47.76 2.95
CA ILE A 158 31.78 47.87 4.25
C ILE A 158 30.72 48.97 4.19
N MET A 159 29.53 48.69 4.71
CA MET A 159 28.42 49.65 4.79
C MET A 159 27.81 49.63 6.18
N SER A 160 27.45 50.81 6.70
CA SER A 160 26.79 50.97 7.99
C SER A 160 25.36 51.48 7.80
N ASN A 161 24.34 50.72 8.24
CA ASN A 161 22.95 51.17 8.22
C ASN A 161 22.07 50.34 9.19
N HIS A 162 20.77 50.62 9.24
CA HIS A 162 19.81 49.73 9.89
C HIS A 162 19.67 48.41 9.11
N PRO A 163 19.41 47.27 9.80
CA PRO A 163 19.25 45.98 9.15
C PRO A 163 18.22 45.95 8.02
N SER A 164 17.18 46.78 8.09
CA SER A 164 16.14 46.91 7.05
C SER A 164 16.64 47.52 5.73
N ALA A 165 17.79 48.18 5.73
CA ALA A 165 18.40 48.73 4.53
C ALA A 165 19.24 47.70 3.74
N PHE A 166 19.42 46.50 4.28
CA PHE A 166 20.21 45.44 3.67
C PHE A 166 19.36 44.22 3.32
N ARG A 167 19.75 43.53 2.24
CA ARG A 167 19.19 42.23 1.89
C ARG A 167 20.04 41.14 2.54
N TRP A 168 19.45 40.42 3.50
CA TRP A 168 20.13 39.37 4.26
C TRP A 168 20.13 38.02 3.54
N GLU A 169 19.35 37.87 2.47
CA GLU A 169 19.38 36.67 1.63
C GLU A 169 20.66 36.62 0.79
N GLN A 170 21.34 35.47 0.78
CA GLN A 170 22.48 35.23 -0.13
C GLN A 170 21.97 34.66 -1.45
N LEU A 171 21.96 35.50 -2.49
CA LEU A 171 21.49 35.13 -3.83
C LEU A 171 22.64 34.85 -4.81
N GLY A 172 23.87 34.81 -4.33
CA GLY A 172 25.05 34.70 -5.18
C GLY A 172 25.51 36.05 -5.73
N ALA A 173 24.89 37.16 -5.33
CA ALA A 173 25.14 38.48 -5.88
C ALA A 173 26.37 39.14 -5.23
N MET A 174 26.93 40.15 -5.90
CA MET A 174 28.11 40.86 -5.40
C MET A 174 27.81 41.59 -4.10
N ASP A 175 26.59 42.09 -3.94
CA ASP A 175 26.08 42.79 -2.75
C ASP A 175 25.57 41.84 -1.65
N ASP A 176 25.86 40.54 -1.71
CA ASP A 176 25.57 39.60 -0.63
C ASP A 176 26.41 39.94 0.62
N ILE A 177 25.78 39.96 1.79
CA ILE A 177 26.47 40.15 3.08
C ILE A 177 27.27 38.88 3.41
N ILE A 178 28.54 39.04 3.78
CA ILE A 178 29.44 37.93 4.18
C ILE A 178 29.74 37.92 5.68
N LYS A 179 29.73 39.08 6.33
CA LYS A 179 29.82 39.22 7.79
C LYS A 179 29.23 40.56 8.23
N TYR A 180 28.81 40.64 9.48
CA TYR A 180 28.22 41.83 10.07
C TYR A 180 28.70 42.03 11.51
N ARG A 181 28.55 43.24 12.03
CA ARG A 181 28.69 43.53 13.46
C ARG A 181 27.69 44.59 13.90
N VAL A 182 27.24 44.51 15.14
CA VAL A 182 26.34 45.51 15.71
C VAL A 182 27.16 46.68 16.24
N ILE A 183 26.83 47.89 15.81
CA ILE A 183 27.46 49.12 16.29
C ILE A 183 26.49 49.86 17.21
N LYS A 184 27.01 50.44 18.29
CA LYS A 184 26.24 51.24 19.25
C LYS A 184 26.04 52.66 18.76
#